data_AF-A0A150NP74-F1
#
_entry.id   AF-A0A150NP74-F1
#
_cell.length_a   1.000
_cell.length_b   1.000
_cell.length_c   1.000
_cell.angle_alpha   90.00
_cell.angle_beta   90.00
_cell.angle_gamma   90.00
#
_symmetry.space_group_name_H-M   'P 1'
#
loop_
_entity.id
_entity.type
_entity.pdbx_description
1 polymer ?
#
loop_
_entity_poly.entity_id
_entity_poly.type
_entity_poly.pdbx_seq_one_letter_code
_entity_poly.pdbx_strand_id
1 'polypeptide(L)'
;MAKFNKNYSIGLDIGVSSVGYAVITEDYRVPAFRFKVLGNTEKEKIKKNLIGSTTFVPAQSAQGTRVFRVNRRRIDRRNHRISYLRDIFQKEIEKVDKNFYRRLDESFRVLGDKSEDLQIKQPFFGDKELETAYHKKYPTIYHLRKHLADADKNSPVADIREVYMALSHILKYRGHFLTLDKINPNNINMQNSWIDFIESCQEVFDLEVSEESKTITAIFKSSDNRQEKVKKYYPIFNKRFLKKTKVFSNNYYSYYLV
;
A
#
# COMPACT_ATOMS: atom_id res chain seq x y z
N MET A 1 32.88 43.59 32.79
CA MET A 1 31.68 43.89 31.97
C MET A 1 30.83 44.88 32.76
N ALA A 2 30.26 45.91 32.13
CA ALA A 2 29.31 46.78 32.82
C ALA A 2 28.09 45.95 33.24
N LYS A 3 27.75 45.94 34.53
CA LYS A 3 26.56 45.22 35.03
C LYS A 3 25.32 46.04 34.70
N PHE A 4 24.29 45.38 34.17
CA PHE A 4 22.97 45.98 34.01
C PHE A 4 22.29 45.99 35.38
N ASN A 5 22.28 47.15 36.03
CA ASN A 5 21.82 47.33 37.42
C ASN A 5 20.36 47.82 37.54
N LYS A 6 19.54 47.64 36.50
CA LYS A 6 18.11 48.02 36.52
C LYS A 6 17.24 46.79 36.64
N ASN A 7 16.14 46.91 37.39
CA ASN A 7 15.05 45.94 37.32
C ASN A 7 14.46 45.94 35.90
N TYR A 8 14.10 44.76 35.41
CA TYR A 8 13.56 44.60 34.07
C TYR A 8 12.58 43.43 33.99
N SER A 9 11.70 43.47 33.01
CA SER A 9 10.84 42.36 32.59
C SER A 9 11.17 41.96 31.15
N ILE A 10 10.86 40.71 30.78
CA ILE A 10 11.05 40.18 29.42
C ILE A 10 9.68 39.80 28.86
N GLY A 11 9.33 40.35 27.70
CA GLY A 11 8.23 39.86 26.87
C GLY A 11 8.75 38.88 25.82
N LEU A 12 8.03 37.78 25.62
CA LEU A 12 8.33 36.77 24.60
C LEU A 12 7.09 36.53 23.74
N ASP A 13 7.28 36.52 22.42
CA ASP A 13 6.25 36.15 21.44
C ASP A 13 6.72 34.92 20.68
N ILE A 14 6.14 33.75 21.01
CA ILE A 14 6.60 32.44 20.54
C ILE A 14 5.71 31.97 19.39
N GLY A 15 6.21 32.15 18.17
CA GLY A 15 5.59 31.68 16.93
C GLY A 15 6.16 30.35 16.43
N VAL A 16 5.61 29.87 15.31
CA VAL A 16 5.96 28.57 14.69
C VAL A 16 7.35 28.55 14.06
N SER A 17 7.88 29.72 13.66
CA SER A 17 9.18 29.89 13.00
C SER A 17 9.99 31.06 13.56
N SER A 18 9.51 31.67 14.64
CA SER A 18 10.20 32.81 15.25
C SER A 18 9.88 32.96 16.72
N VAL A 19 10.84 33.42 17.51
CA VAL A 19 10.63 33.88 18.89
C VAL A 19 11.06 35.34 18.98
N GLY A 20 10.07 36.23 19.08
CA GLY A 20 10.28 37.64 19.41
C GLY A 20 10.61 37.80 20.89
N TYR A 21 11.49 38.74 21.22
CA TYR A 21 11.79 39.10 22.59
C TYR A 21 11.95 40.62 22.74
N ALA A 22 11.53 41.14 23.89
CA ALA A 22 11.78 42.53 24.29
C ALA A 22 12.05 42.61 25.79
N VAL A 23 13.09 43.33 26.18
CA VAL A 23 13.35 43.69 27.57
C VAL A 23 12.75 45.07 27.81
N ILE A 24 11.99 45.22 28.89
CA ILE A 24 11.44 46.50 29.34
C ILE A 24 11.91 46.82 30.75
N THR A 25 12.26 48.07 31.02
CA THR A 25 12.53 48.58 32.37
C THR A 25 11.24 49.16 32.98
N GLU A 26 11.26 49.53 34.26
CA GLU A 26 10.08 50.05 35.00
C GLU A 26 9.45 51.30 34.37
N ASP A 27 10.22 52.08 33.60
CA ASP A 27 9.76 53.23 32.81
C ASP A 27 9.13 52.85 31.45
N TYR A 28 8.83 51.56 31.23
CA TYR A 28 8.24 51.00 30.01
C TYR A 28 9.06 51.27 28.73
N ARG A 29 10.38 51.43 28.87
CA ARG A 29 11.29 51.65 27.75
C ARG A 29 12.15 50.42 27.47
N VAL A 30 12.53 50.25 26.20
CA VAL A 30 13.49 49.22 25.78
C VAL A 30 14.92 49.77 25.98
N PRO A 31 15.73 49.16 26.85
CA PRO A 31 17.10 49.61 27.07
C PRO A 31 18.01 49.25 25.89
N ALA A 32 19.08 50.02 25.74
CA ALA A 32 20.16 49.73 24.80
C ALA A 32 21.46 49.40 25.54
N PHE A 33 22.15 48.36 25.09
CA PHE A 33 23.37 47.86 25.74
C PHE A 33 24.54 47.83 24.76
N ARG A 34 25.76 48.08 25.26
CA ARG A 34 27.00 48.00 24.45
C ARG A 34 27.63 46.61 24.62
N PHE A 35 27.61 45.83 23.55
CA PHE A 35 28.21 44.49 23.49
C PHE A 35 29.64 44.57 22.97
N LYS A 36 30.54 43.74 23.50
CA LYS A 36 31.90 43.56 22.94
C LYS A 36 31.79 42.86 21.60
N VAL A 37 32.49 43.37 20.59
CA VAL A 37 32.63 42.71 19.28
C VAL A 37 33.83 41.76 19.38
N LEU A 38 33.67 40.55 18.85
CA LEU A 38 34.72 39.53 18.82
C LEU A 38 35.34 39.48 17.41
N GLY A 39 36.63 39.17 17.32
CA GLY A 39 37.38 39.07 16.06
C GLY A 39 38.31 40.26 15.78
N ASN A 40 39.02 40.22 14.66
CA ASN A 40 39.99 41.23 14.24
C ASN A 40 39.28 42.36 13.47
N THR A 41 38.52 43.17 14.18
CA THR A 41 37.80 44.32 13.59
C THR A 41 38.20 45.61 14.29
N GLU A 42 38.17 46.73 13.55
CA GLU A 42 38.46 48.07 14.10
C GLU A 42 37.50 48.51 15.22
N LYS A 43 36.28 47.94 15.25
CA LYS A 43 35.27 48.25 16.27
C LYS A 43 35.34 47.25 17.42
N GLU A 44 35.65 47.73 18.63
CA GLU A 44 35.68 46.89 19.83
C GLU A 44 34.30 46.64 20.47
N LYS A 45 33.34 47.56 20.27
CA LYS A 45 32.02 47.52 20.91
C LYS A 45 30.92 48.03 19.98
N ILE A 46 29.72 47.47 20.11
CA ILE A 46 28.52 47.86 19.34
C ILE A 46 27.32 48.05 20.28
N LYS A 47 26.53 49.11 20.07
CA LYS A 47 25.29 49.37 20.80
C LYS A 47 24.14 48.62 20.13
N LYS A 48 23.36 47.83 20.88
CA LYS A 48 22.15 47.16 20.41
C LYS A 48 21.01 47.37 21.40
N ASN A 49 19.79 47.52 20.89
CA ASN A 49 18.59 47.52 21.72
C ASN A 49 18.30 46.10 22.19
N LEU A 50 17.74 45.95 23.40
CA LEU A 50 17.36 44.64 23.94
C LEU A 50 15.97 44.21 23.44
N ILE A 51 15.76 44.32 22.14
CA ILE A 51 14.56 43.85 21.42
C ILE A 51 15.02 43.19 20.12
N GLY A 52 14.39 42.09 19.76
CA GLY A 52 14.72 41.36 18.54
C GLY A 52 13.81 40.17 18.31
N SER A 53 14.12 39.40 17.28
CA SER A 53 13.45 38.13 16.99
C SER A 53 14.47 37.12 16.49
N THR A 54 14.34 35.89 16.97
CA THR A 54 15.11 34.74 16.47
C THR A 54 14.24 33.98 15.50
N THR A 55 14.64 33.83 14.24
CA THR A 55 13.93 33.03 13.24
C THR A 55 14.56 31.65 13.08
N PHE A 56 13.74 30.65 12.78
CA PHE A 56 14.16 29.26 12.55
C PHE A 56 13.23 28.54 11.58
N VAL A 57 13.69 27.40 11.07
CA VAL A 57 12.88 26.53 10.21
C VAL A 57 11.81 25.85 11.07
N PRO A 58 10.51 25.91 10.68
CA PRO A 58 9.45 25.21 11.38
C PRO A 58 9.73 23.73 11.62
N ALA A 59 9.27 23.22 12.76
CA ALA A 59 9.32 21.79 13.02
C ALA A 59 8.49 21.00 12.00
N GLN A 60 9.08 19.94 11.45
CA GLN A 60 8.37 19.02 10.56
C GLN A 60 7.70 17.90 11.36
N SER A 61 6.51 17.48 10.93
CA SER A 61 5.83 16.35 11.57
C SER A 61 6.60 15.05 11.33
N ALA A 62 6.52 14.11 12.29
CA ALA A 62 7.18 12.81 12.16
C ALA A 62 6.49 11.85 11.16
N GLN A 63 5.46 12.31 10.44
CA GLN A 63 4.70 11.50 9.48
C GLN A 63 5.59 10.96 8.35
N GLY A 64 6.44 11.80 7.77
CA GLY A 64 7.39 11.38 6.73
C GLY A 64 8.34 10.29 7.23
N THR A 65 8.93 10.50 8.41
CA THR A 65 9.79 9.52 9.09
C THR A 65 9.08 8.19 9.33
N ARG A 66 7.79 8.22 9.72
CA ARG A 66 6.98 7.01 9.89
C ARG A 66 6.83 6.25 8.56
N VAL A 67 6.57 6.94 7.45
CA VAL A 67 6.43 6.32 6.12
C VAL A 67 7.73 5.62 5.71
N PHE A 68 8.88 6.28 5.83
CA PHE A 68 10.18 5.68 5.50
C PHE A 68 10.47 4.44 6.36
N ARG A 69 10.21 4.51 7.67
CA ARG A 69 10.43 3.39 8.60
C ARG A 69 9.55 2.18 8.26
N VAL A 70 8.27 2.41 7.94
CA VAL A 70 7.35 1.33 7.56
C VAL A 70 7.78 0.70 6.23
N ASN A 71 8.16 1.52 5.24
CA ASN A 71 8.60 1.03 3.93
C ASN A 71 9.89 0.20 4.03
N ARG A 72 10.87 0.64 4.82
CA ARG A 72 12.10 -0.12 5.08
C ARG A 72 11.79 -1.51 5.64
N ARG A 73 11.05 -1.56 6.75
CA ARG A 73 10.62 -2.83 7.37
C ARG A 73 9.82 -3.72 6.41
N ARG A 74 8.99 -3.13 5.54
CA ARG A 74 8.21 -3.87 4.53
C ARG A 74 9.14 -4.52 3.50
N ILE A 75 10.15 -3.80 3.02
CA ILE A 75 11.15 -4.32 2.08
C ILE A 75 11.96 -5.43 2.73
N ASP A 76 12.48 -5.21 3.95
CA ASP A 76 13.27 -6.20 4.68
C ASP A 76 12.50 -7.51 4.87
N ARG A 77 11.26 -7.40 5.36
CA ARG A 77 10.38 -8.58 5.54
C ARG A 77 10.01 -9.25 4.23
N ARG A 78 9.91 -8.51 3.12
CA ARG A 78 9.70 -9.09 1.79
C ARG A 78 10.92 -9.90 1.37
N ASN A 79 12.12 -9.37 1.60
CA ASN A 79 13.36 -10.05 1.28
C ASN A 79 13.54 -11.30 2.15
N HIS A 80 13.23 -11.23 3.46
CA HIS A 80 13.26 -12.40 4.35
C HIS A 80 12.33 -13.52 3.86
N ARG A 81 11.10 -13.21 3.40
CA ARG A 81 10.20 -14.24 2.85
C ARG A 81 10.82 -14.99 1.67
N ILE A 82 11.51 -14.28 0.79
CA ILE A 82 12.19 -14.89 -0.36
C ILE A 82 13.42 -15.67 0.10
N SER A 83 14.18 -15.16 1.09
CA SER A 83 15.29 -15.90 1.69
C SER A 83 14.83 -17.23 2.28
N TYR A 84 13.76 -17.23 3.09
CA TYR A 84 13.24 -18.47 3.66
C TYR A 84 12.79 -19.47 2.59
N LEU A 85 12.18 -18.99 1.49
CA LEU A 85 11.84 -19.86 0.36
C LEU A 85 13.10 -20.42 -0.32
N ARG A 86 14.16 -19.61 -0.48
CA ARG A 86 15.44 -20.08 -1.01
C ARG A 86 16.03 -21.16 -0.13
N ASP A 87 16.09 -20.95 1.18
CA ASP A 87 16.65 -21.91 2.14
C ASP A 87 15.93 -23.27 2.06
N ILE A 88 14.60 -23.27 1.89
CA ILE A 88 13.79 -24.49 1.72
C ILE A 88 14.16 -25.22 0.42
N PHE A 89 14.32 -24.49 -0.68
CA PHE A 89 14.57 -25.07 -2.01
C PHE A 89 16.06 -25.33 -2.31
N GLN A 90 16.96 -24.79 -1.49
CA GLN A 90 18.38 -24.68 -1.79
C GLN A 90 19.00 -26.03 -2.19
N LYS A 91 18.85 -27.03 -1.34
CA LYS A 91 19.45 -28.36 -1.55
C LYS A 91 18.94 -29.04 -2.82
N GLU A 92 17.66 -28.89 -3.15
CA GLU A 92 17.08 -29.54 -4.32
C GLU A 92 17.42 -28.81 -5.62
N ILE A 93 17.45 -27.47 -5.59
CA ILE A 93 17.89 -26.70 -6.75
C ILE A 93 19.37 -26.89 -7.02
N GLU A 94 20.23 -26.94 -6.00
CA GLU A 94 21.68 -27.12 -6.19
C GLU A 94 22.06 -28.47 -6.84
N LYS A 95 21.22 -29.51 -6.68
CA LYS A 95 21.40 -30.79 -7.38
C LYS A 95 21.24 -30.64 -8.90
N VAL A 96 20.36 -29.74 -9.33
CA VAL A 96 20.07 -29.46 -10.75
C VAL A 96 20.98 -28.36 -11.29
N ASP A 97 21.15 -27.29 -10.53
CA ASP A 97 21.82 -26.05 -10.94
C ASP A 97 22.35 -25.26 -9.74
N LYS A 98 23.63 -25.51 -9.41
CA LYS A 98 24.34 -24.86 -8.28
C LYS A 98 24.40 -23.33 -8.39
N ASN A 99 24.33 -22.79 -9.60
CA ASN A 99 24.53 -21.37 -9.87
C ASN A 99 23.22 -20.59 -10.04
N PHE A 100 22.06 -21.26 -9.94
CA PHE A 100 20.74 -20.66 -10.14
C PHE A 100 20.52 -19.39 -9.31
N TYR A 101 20.68 -19.46 -7.98
CA TYR A 101 20.44 -18.31 -7.11
C TYR A 101 21.47 -17.19 -7.31
N ARG A 102 22.73 -17.53 -7.59
CA ARG A 102 23.78 -16.54 -7.90
C ARG A 102 23.43 -15.74 -9.16
N ARG A 103 22.93 -16.41 -10.20
CA ARG A 103 22.48 -15.74 -11.43
C ARG A 103 21.29 -14.81 -11.19
N LEU A 104 20.37 -15.19 -10.30
CA LEU A 104 19.25 -14.33 -9.89
C LEU A 104 19.73 -13.10 -9.09
N ASP A 105 20.73 -13.25 -8.23
CA ASP A 105 21.25 -12.15 -7.41
C ASP A 105 22.04 -11.13 -8.24
N GLU A 106 22.74 -11.60 -9.28
CA GLU A 106 23.49 -10.75 -10.21
C GLU A 106 22.68 -10.33 -11.45
N SER A 107 21.37 -10.59 -11.48
CA SER A 107 20.55 -10.33 -12.67
C SER A 107 20.46 -8.84 -13.04
N PHE A 108 20.69 -7.95 -12.07
CA PHE A 108 20.69 -6.50 -12.27
C PHE A 108 22.03 -5.99 -12.86
N ARG A 109 23.10 -6.77 -12.78
CA ARG A 109 24.43 -6.36 -13.25
C ARG A 109 24.55 -6.51 -14.77
N VAL A 110 25.31 -5.61 -15.39
CA VAL A 110 25.77 -5.79 -16.77
C VAL A 110 26.79 -6.92 -16.83
N LEU A 111 26.97 -7.52 -18.01
CA LEU A 111 27.79 -8.74 -18.16
C LEU A 111 29.21 -8.57 -17.59
N GLY A 112 29.87 -7.45 -17.87
CA GLY A 112 31.23 -7.18 -17.37
C GLY A 112 31.36 -7.05 -15.85
N ASP A 113 30.27 -6.78 -15.13
CA ASP A 113 30.26 -6.62 -13.66
C ASP A 113 29.80 -7.90 -12.94
N LYS A 114 29.43 -8.94 -13.68
CA LYS A 114 29.11 -10.25 -13.10
C LYS A 114 30.37 -10.94 -12.60
N SER A 115 30.20 -11.89 -11.68
CA SER A 115 31.31 -12.71 -11.22
C SER A 115 32.04 -13.37 -12.41
N GLU A 116 33.36 -13.54 -12.33
CA GLU A 116 34.18 -14.10 -13.43
C GLU A 116 33.72 -15.51 -13.83
N ASP A 117 33.30 -16.32 -12.85
CA ASP A 117 32.75 -17.66 -13.06
C ASP A 117 31.28 -17.65 -13.52
N LEU A 118 30.66 -16.47 -13.62
CA LEU A 118 29.24 -16.26 -13.89
C LEU A 118 29.00 -15.24 -15.01
N GLN A 119 29.82 -15.30 -16.06
CA GLN A 119 29.75 -14.45 -17.26
C GLN A 119 28.61 -14.86 -18.22
N ILE A 120 27.40 -15.01 -17.68
CA ILE A 120 26.21 -15.48 -18.42
C ILE A 120 25.10 -14.44 -18.35
N LYS A 121 24.45 -14.16 -19.49
CA LYS A 121 23.35 -13.19 -19.56
C LYS A 121 22.04 -13.75 -19.01
N GLN A 122 21.78 -15.03 -19.24
CA GLN A 122 20.53 -15.75 -18.95
C GLN A 122 20.38 -16.05 -17.44
N PRO A 123 19.47 -15.38 -16.71
CA PRO A 123 19.33 -15.58 -15.28
C PRO A 123 18.72 -16.94 -14.90
N PHE A 124 17.71 -17.43 -15.62
CA PHE A 124 16.90 -18.56 -15.14
C PHE A 124 17.60 -19.89 -15.35
N PHE A 125 18.08 -20.17 -16.56
CA PHE A 125 18.63 -21.48 -16.92
C PHE A 125 20.13 -21.46 -17.18
N GLY A 126 20.72 -20.27 -17.33
CA GLY A 126 22.13 -20.13 -17.71
C GLY A 126 22.42 -20.53 -19.16
N ASP A 127 21.38 -20.86 -19.93
CA ASP A 127 21.46 -21.31 -21.31
C ASP A 127 20.47 -20.54 -22.18
N LYS A 128 20.92 -20.09 -23.35
CA LYS A 128 20.14 -19.21 -24.24
C LYS A 128 18.95 -19.94 -24.89
N GLU A 129 19.13 -21.20 -25.28
CA GLU A 129 18.08 -21.96 -25.95
C GLU A 129 16.96 -22.31 -24.98
N LEU A 130 17.33 -22.79 -23.77
CA LEU A 130 16.38 -23.08 -22.71
C LEU A 130 15.59 -21.83 -22.28
N GLU A 131 16.26 -20.69 -22.10
CA GLU A 131 15.59 -19.44 -21.72
C GLU A 131 14.63 -18.96 -22.83
N THR A 132 15.02 -19.12 -24.10
CA THR A 132 14.17 -18.76 -25.24
C THR A 132 12.94 -19.67 -25.32
N ALA A 133 13.13 -20.97 -25.13
CA ALA A 133 12.04 -21.95 -25.08
C ALA A 133 11.09 -21.67 -23.90
N TYR A 134 11.64 -21.36 -22.72
CA TYR A 134 10.88 -20.98 -21.54
C TYR A 134 10.00 -19.74 -21.80
N HIS A 135 10.56 -18.67 -22.35
CA HIS A 135 9.79 -17.46 -22.65
C HIS A 135 8.75 -17.66 -23.77
N LYS A 136 9.01 -18.55 -24.73
CA LYS A 136 8.03 -18.93 -25.75
C LYS A 136 6.88 -19.74 -25.15
N LYS A 137 7.18 -20.69 -24.25
CA LYS A 137 6.20 -21.52 -23.55
C LYS A 137 5.37 -20.71 -22.55
N TYR A 138 6.01 -19.80 -21.82
CA TYR A 138 5.40 -18.97 -20.80
C TYR A 138 5.70 -17.49 -21.05
N PRO A 139 4.89 -16.80 -21.88
CA PRO A 139 5.08 -15.39 -22.18
C PRO A 139 5.04 -14.48 -20.95
N THR A 140 4.32 -14.90 -19.91
CA THR A 140 4.27 -14.20 -18.61
C THR A 140 4.35 -15.19 -17.46
N ILE A 141 4.76 -14.72 -16.29
CA ILE A 141 4.78 -15.51 -15.04
C ILE A 141 3.41 -16.10 -14.68
N TYR A 142 2.30 -15.49 -15.14
CA TYR A 142 0.95 -16.00 -14.91
C TYR A 142 0.64 -17.23 -15.76
N HIS A 143 1.21 -17.36 -16.96
CA HIS A 143 1.10 -18.57 -17.76
C HIS A 143 1.78 -19.74 -17.05
N LEU A 144 2.97 -19.52 -16.49
CA LEU A 144 3.66 -20.52 -15.68
C LEU A 144 2.83 -20.91 -14.45
N ARG A 145 2.34 -19.92 -13.68
CA ARG A 145 1.52 -20.18 -12.49
C ARG A 145 0.25 -20.96 -12.81
N LYS A 146 -0.44 -20.61 -13.90
CA LYS A 146 -1.64 -21.32 -14.36
C LYS A 146 -1.29 -22.75 -14.75
N HIS A 147 -0.27 -22.94 -15.58
CA HIS A 147 0.19 -24.26 -16.00
C HIS A 147 0.52 -25.16 -14.80
N LEU A 148 1.23 -24.65 -13.79
CA LEU A 148 1.55 -25.42 -12.59
C LEU A 148 0.33 -25.68 -11.68
N ALA A 149 -0.67 -24.81 -11.69
CA ALA A 149 -1.89 -24.98 -10.90
C ALA A 149 -2.89 -25.97 -11.53
N ASP A 150 -2.93 -26.01 -12.87
CA ASP A 150 -3.79 -26.90 -13.65
C ASP A 150 -3.16 -28.29 -13.83
N ALA A 151 -1.88 -28.46 -13.48
CA ALA A 151 -1.16 -29.74 -13.59
C ALA A 151 -1.75 -30.80 -12.67
N ASP A 152 -1.98 -31.99 -13.23
CA ASP A 152 -2.52 -33.16 -12.53
C ASP A 152 -1.43 -34.22 -12.27
N LYS A 153 -1.82 -35.37 -11.71
CA LYS A 153 -0.88 -36.48 -11.42
C LYS A 153 -0.25 -37.09 -12.68
N ASN A 154 -0.86 -36.91 -13.85
CA ASN A 154 -0.39 -37.44 -15.12
C ASN A 154 0.50 -36.45 -15.88
N SER A 155 0.57 -35.21 -15.41
CA SER A 155 1.36 -34.15 -16.01
C SER A 155 2.85 -34.41 -15.79
N PRO A 156 3.73 -34.04 -16.75
CA PRO A 156 5.17 -34.16 -16.58
C PRO A 156 5.64 -33.40 -15.33
N VAL A 157 6.59 -33.98 -14.61
CA VAL A 157 7.22 -33.32 -13.45
C VAL A 157 7.86 -32.01 -13.92
N ALA A 158 7.44 -30.90 -13.32
CA ALA A 158 7.96 -29.58 -13.65
C ALA A 158 9.41 -29.40 -13.15
N ASP A 159 10.18 -28.57 -13.85
CA ASP A 159 11.52 -28.17 -13.40
C ASP A 159 11.41 -27.45 -12.05
N ILE A 160 12.23 -27.85 -11.08
CA ILE A 160 12.23 -27.28 -9.73
C ILE A 160 12.48 -25.76 -9.73
N ARG A 161 13.24 -25.25 -10.72
CA ARG A 161 13.48 -23.82 -10.90
C ARG A 161 12.21 -23.09 -11.31
N GLU A 162 11.39 -23.67 -12.17
CA GLU A 162 10.09 -23.13 -12.56
C GLU A 162 9.13 -23.07 -11.37
N VAL A 163 9.08 -24.14 -10.57
CA VAL A 163 8.29 -24.19 -9.33
C VAL A 163 8.71 -23.08 -8.36
N TYR A 164 10.02 -22.90 -8.14
CA TYR A 164 10.54 -21.82 -7.32
C TYR A 164 10.20 -20.44 -7.88
N MET A 165 10.31 -20.22 -9.19
CA MET A 165 9.96 -18.92 -9.81
C MET A 165 8.47 -18.58 -9.59
N ALA A 166 7.58 -19.56 -9.74
CA ALA A 166 6.15 -19.36 -9.51
C ALA A 166 5.83 -19.02 -8.04
N LEU A 167 6.38 -19.80 -7.10
CA LEU A 167 6.17 -19.59 -5.66
C LEU A 167 6.80 -18.30 -5.15
N SER A 168 8.01 -17.98 -5.59
CA SER A 168 8.70 -16.74 -5.22
C SER A 168 7.93 -15.51 -5.70
N HIS A 169 7.33 -15.56 -6.90
CA HIS A 169 6.46 -14.49 -7.40
C HIS A 169 5.23 -14.30 -6.49
N ILE A 170 4.55 -15.39 -6.11
CA ILE A 170 3.38 -15.35 -5.20
C ILE A 170 3.77 -14.75 -3.84
N LEU A 171 4.87 -15.19 -3.22
CA LEU A 171 5.30 -14.69 -1.91
C LEU A 171 5.83 -13.24 -1.94
N LYS A 172 6.43 -12.83 -3.06
CA LYS A 172 6.90 -11.46 -3.27
C LYS A 172 5.73 -10.50 -3.45
N TYR A 173 4.72 -10.89 -4.22
CA TYR A 173 3.54 -10.10 -4.60
C TYR A 173 2.24 -10.72 -4.07
N ARG A 174 2.21 -11.02 -2.76
CA ARG A 174 1.18 -11.83 -2.07
C ARG A 174 -0.21 -11.19 -1.88
N GLY A 175 -0.49 -10.02 -2.47
CA GLY A 175 -1.74 -9.29 -2.25
C GLY A 175 -1.91 -8.73 -0.84
N HIS A 176 -3.17 -8.41 -0.47
CA HIS A 176 -3.56 -7.86 0.82
C HIS A 176 -4.22 -8.92 1.72
N PHE A 177 -4.26 -8.67 3.02
CA PHE A 177 -4.83 -9.56 4.05
C PHE A 177 -5.97 -8.86 4.78
N LEU A 178 -6.92 -8.29 4.03
CA LEU A 178 -8.04 -7.52 4.59
C LEU A 178 -9.23 -8.42 4.95
N THR A 179 -9.34 -9.57 4.30
CA THR A 179 -10.37 -10.58 4.59
C THR A 179 -9.83 -11.54 5.64
N LEU A 180 -10.60 -11.77 6.71
CA LEU A 180 -10.24 -12.69 7.79
C LEU A 180 -10.66 -14.13 7.48
N ASP A 181 -11.73 -14.29 6.69
CA ASP A 181 -12.31 -15.59 6.37
C ASP A 181 -11.60 -16.31 5.22
N LYS A 182 -11.74 -17.64 5.21
CA LYS A 182 -11.29 -18.49 4.11
C LYS A 182 -12.15 -18.23 2.88
N ILE A 183 -11.53 -17.74 1.80
CA ILE A 183 -12.20 -17.54 0.51
C ILE A 183 -12.08 -18.85 -0.29
N ASN A 184 -13.20 -19.43 -0.71
CA ASN A 184 -13.22 -20.47 -1.72
C ASN A 184 -13.64 -19.88 -3.08
N PRO A 185 -12.70 -19.52 -3.95
CA PRO A 185 -13.02 -18.89 -5.24
C PRO A 185 -13.77 -19.82 -6.20
N ASN A 186 -13.68 -21.15 -6.00
CA ASN A 186 -14.27 -22.13 -6.91
C ASN A 186 -15.74 -22.45 -6.59
N ASN A 187 -16.28 -21.97 -5.47
CA ASN A 187 -17.64 -22.28 -5.00
C ASN A 187 -18.65 -21.13 -5.18
N ILE A 188 -18.36 -20.17 -6.06
CA ILE A 188 -19.23 -19.00 -6.25
C ILE A 188 -20.18 -19.26 -7.42
N ASN A 189 -21.27 -20.00 -7.17
CA ASN A 189 -22.41 -20.02 -8.10
C ASN A 189 -23.33 -18.83 -7.79
N MET A 190 -22.91 -17.66 -8.24
CA MET A 190 -23.60 -16.38 -8.03
C MET A 190 -25.05 -16.40 -8.53
N GLN A 191 -25.31 -17.11 -9.63
CA GLN A 191 -26.64 -17.18 -10.24
C GLN A 191 -27.59 -18.00 -9.36
N ASN A 192 -27.18 -19.20 -8.94
CA ASN A 192 -28.01 -20.04 -8.08
C ASN A 192 -28.22 -19.38 -6.71
N SER A 193 -27.17 -18.83 -6.11
CA SER A 193 -27.28 -18.13 -4.82
C SER A 193 -28.27 -16.96 -4.88
N TRP A 194 -28.38 -16.32 -6.04
CA TRP A 194 -29.37 -15.26 -6.24
C TRP A 194 -30.79 -15.80 -6.39
N ILE A 195 -30.97 -16.88 -7.16
CA ILE A 195 -32.27 -17.55 -7.30
C ILE A 195 -32.76 -18.00 -5.93
N ASP A 196 -31.91 -18.66 -5.14
CA ASP A 196 -32.22 -19.12 -3.78
C ASP A 196 -32.65 -17.94 -2.88
N PHE A 197 -31.98 -16.80 -3.00
CA PHE A 197 -32.34 -15.58 -2.27
C PHE A 197 -33.71 -15.03 -2.68
N ILE A 198 -34.01 -15.00 -3.99
CA ILE A 198 -35.30 -14.54 -4.50
C ILE A 198 -36.41 -15.46 -4.03
N GLU A 199 -36.27 -16.77 -4.20
CA GLU A 199 -37.28 -17.76 -3.81
C GLU A 199 -37.56 -17.69 -2.30
N SER A 200 -36.52 -17.56 -1.48
CA SER A 200 -36.67 -17.32 -0.03
C SER A 200 -37.46 -16.04 0.27
N CYS A 201 -37.25 -14.97 -0.51
CA CYS A 201 -38.03 -13.74 -0.34
C CYS A 201 -39.48 -13.89 -0.79
N GLN A 202 -39.75 -14.68 -1.84
CA GLN A 202 -41.10 -14.96 -2.30
C GLN A 202 -41.89 -15.73 -1.24
N GLU A 203 -41.26 -16.74 -0.64
CA GLU A 203 -41.85 -17.56 0.43
C GLU A 203 -42.13 -16.74 1.69
N VAL A 204 -41.17 -15.95 2.16
CA VAL A 204 -41.29 -15.19 3.42
C VAL A 204 -42.23 -13.98 3.30
N PHE A 205 -42.25 -13.30 2.16
CA PHE A 205 -42.95 -12.02 1.98
C PHE A 205 -44.17 -12.08 1.03
N ASP A 206 -44.53 -13.26 0.50
CA ASP A 206 -45.61 -13.45 -0.48
C ASP A 206 -45.50 -12.48 -1.68
N LEU A 207 -44.28 -12.43 -2.24
CA LEU A 207 -43.92 -11.54 -3.33
C LEU A 207 -44.01 -12.23 -4.70
N GLU A 208 -44.72 -11.59 -5.63
CA GLU A 208 -44.67 -11.96 -7.05
C GLU A 208 -43.44 -11.31 -7.70
N VAL A 209 -42.33 -12.05 -7.74
CA VAL A 209 -41.09 -11.60 -8.39
C VAL A 209 -41.06 -12.15 -9.83
N SER A 210 -40.70 -11.30 -10.80
CA SER A 210 -40.61 -11.65 -12.23
C SER A 210 -39.48 -12.66 -12.51
N GLU A 211 -39.66 -13.54 -13.49
CA GLU A 211 -38.59 -14.42 -14.02
C GLU A 211 -37.36 -13.61 -14.52
N GLU A 212 -37.59 -12.38 -15.01
CA GLU A 212 -36.50 -11.45 -15.39
C GLU A 212 -35.54 -11.13 -14.23
N SER A 213 -36.02 -11.21 -12.98
CA SER A 213 -35.21 -11.01 -11.78
C SER A 213 -34.23 -12.14 -11.52
N LYS A 214 -34.46 -13.33 -12.08
CA LYS A 214 -33.58 -14.47 -11.87
C LYS A 214 -32.28 -14.30 -12.65
N THR A 215 -32.21 -13.50 -13.72
CA THR A 215 -31.03 -13.34 -14.59
C THR A 215 -30.28 -12.02 -14.39
N ILE A 216 -29.62 -11.85 -13.24
CA ILE A 216 -28.84 -10.63 -12.90
C ILE A 216 -27.32 -10.79 -13.00
N THR A 217 -26.82 -12.00 -13.26
CA THR A 217 -25.37 -12.29 -13.18
C THR A 217 -24.54 -11.37 -14.07
N ALA A 218 -25.05 -10.95 -15.24
CA ALA A 218 -24.38 -9.99 -16.12
C ALA A 218 -24.22 -8.60 -15.47
N ILE A 219 -25.22 -8.14 -14.70
CA ILE A 219 -25.19 -6.86 -13.98
C ILE A 219 -24.16 -6.93 -12.85
N PHE A 220 -24.09 -8.03 -12.11
CA PHE A 220 -23.13 -8.17 -11.02
C PHE A 220 -21.68 -8.30 -11.52
N LYS A 221 -21.49 -8.96 -12.66
CA LYS A 221 -20.18 -9.11 -13.33
C LYS A 221 -19.73 -7.86 -14.09
N SER A 222 -20.59 -6.87 -14.30
CA SER A 222 -20.20 -5.65 -15.01
C SER A 222 -19.11 -4.88 -14.26
N SER A 223 -18.39 -4.02 -14.97
CA SER A 223 -17.39 -3.12 -14.37
C SER A 223 -17.98 -1.87 -13.73
N ASP A 224 -19.31 -1.74 -13.69
CA ASP A 224 -19.98 -0.56 -13.12
C ASP A 224 -19.69 -0.42 -11.62
N ASN A 225 -19.76 0.81 -11.12
CA ASN A 225 -19.67 1.04 -9.68
C ASN A 225 -20.89 0.45 -8.95
N ARG A 226 -20.76 0.25 -7.64
CA ARG A 226 -21.83 -0.37 -6.82
C ARG A 226 -23.17 0.38 -6.94
N GLN A 227 -23.15 1.71 -6.99
CA GLN A 227 -24.38 2.51 -7.06
C GLN A 227 -25.08 2.35 -8.41
N GLU A 228 -24.33 2.29 -9.51
CA GLU A 228 -24.87 2.05 -10.85
C GLU A 228 -25.42 0.64 -10.99
N LYS A 229 -24.75 -0.37 -10.42
CA LYS A 229 -25.29 -1.74 -10.36
C LYS A 229 -26.65 -1.75 -9.66
N VAL A 230 -26.76 -1.08 -8.50
CA VAL A 230 -28.03 -0.93 -7.77
C VAL A 230 -29.10 -0.30 -8.65
N LYS A 231 -28.79 0.81 -9.33
CA LYS A 231 -29.73 1.47 -10.26
C LYS A 231 -30.19 0.56 -11.41
N LYS A 232 -29.36 -0.38 -11.85
CA LYS A 232 -29.70 -1.32 -12.94
C LYS A 232 -30.63 -2.44 -12.51
N TYR A 233 -30.45 -3.01 -11.32
CA TYR A 233 -31.33 -4.09 -10.85
C TYR A 233 -32.53 -3.61 -10.02
N TYR A 234 -32.51 -2.40 -9.46
CA TYR A 234 -33.63 -1.84 -8.68
C TYR A 234 -34.97 -1.79 -9.45
N PRO A 235 -35.02 -1.38 -10.73
CA PRO A 235 -36.26 -1.38 -11.51
C PRO A 235 -36.87 -2.77 -11.72
N ILE A 236 -36.04 -3.83 -11.67
CA ILE A 236 -36.48 -5.22 -11.85
C ILE A 236 -37.38 -5.64 -10.68
N PHE A 237 -37.09 -5.14 -9.48
CA PHE A 237 -37.93 -5.34 -8.29
C PHE A 237 -39.14 -4.41 -8.26
N ASN A 238 -38.99 -3.16 -8.72
CA ASN A 238 -40.00 -2.13 -8.56
C ASN A 238 -41.21 -2.26 -9.52
N LYS A 239 -41.16 -3.16 -10.52
CA LYS A 239 -42.27 -3.35 -11.48
C LYS A 239 -43.56 -3.97 -10.87
N ARG A 240 -43.62 -4.31 -9.57
CA ARG A 240 -44.83 -4.92 -8.97
C ARG A 240 -45.20 -4.54 -7.53
N PHE A 241 -44.35 -3.82 -6.77
CA PHE A 241 -44.71 -3.41 -5.39
C PHE A 241 -45.89 -2.43 -5.32
N LEU A 242 -46.22 -1.73 -6.41
CA LEU A 242 -47.34 -0.78 -6.47
C LEU A 242 -48.74 -1.44 -6.48
N LYS A 243 -48.86 -2.76 -6.62
CA LYS A 243 -50.18 -3.43 -6.58
C LYS A 243 -50.64 -3.87 -5.18
N LYS A 244 -49.75 -3.97 -4.18
CA LYS A 244 -50.13 -4.35 -2.80
C LYS A 244 -50.02 -3.21 -1.77
N THR A 245 -49.42 -2.06 -2.08
CA THR A 245 -49.29 -0.92 -1.14
C THR A 245 -50.51 0.01 -1.09
N LYS A 246 -51.74 -0.51 -1.16
CA LYS A 246 -52.92 0.22 -0.68
C LYS A 246 -53.24 -0.03 0.80
N VAL A 247 -52.47 -0.89 1.48
CA VAL A 247 -52.73 -1.28 2.88
C VAL A 247 -51.64 -0.86 3.87
N PHE A 248 -50.45 -0.46 3.42
CA PHE A 248 -49.38 0.04 4.31
C PHE A 248 -48.88 1.42 3.88
N SER A 249 -49.80 2.38 3.82
CA SER A 249 -49.44 3.80 3.87
C SER A 249 -49.97 4.40 5.16
N ASN A 250 -49.28 4.12 6.27
CA ASN A 250 -49.09 5.14 7.30
C ASN A 250 -47.96 4.76 8.24
N ASN A 251 -47.01 5.69 8.28
CA ASN A 251 -46.00 5.91 9.30
C ASN A 251 -44.75 5.01 9.31
N TYR A 252 -43.64 5.74 9.45
CA TYR A 252 -42.27 5.31 9.67
C TYR A 252 -41.51 4.85 8.41
N TYR A 253 -40.83 5.79 7.76
CA TYR A 253 -39.37 5.76 7.58
C TYR A 253 -38.91 7.17 7.16
N SER A 254 -38.85 8.05 8.16
CA SER A 254 -37.84 9.12 8.19
C SER A 254 -36.74 8.61 9.13
N TYR A 255 -35.49 8.93 8.81
CA TYR A 255 -34.25 8.58 9.53
C TYR A 255 -33.72 7.15 9.31
N TYR A 256 -32.67 7.03 8.49
CA TYR A 256 -31.28 6.75 8.89
C TYR A 256 -30.46 6.34 7.65
N LEU A 257 -29.79 7.33 7.05
CA LEU A 257 -28.59 7.14 6.23
C LEU A 257 -27.53 8.08 6.83
N VAL A 258 -26.75 7.54 7.76
CA VAL A 258 -25.38 7.96 8.09
C VAL A 258 -24.52 6.70 7.98
#